data_AF-F3FUU8-F1
#
_entry.id   AF-F3FUU8-F1
#
_cell.length_a   1.000
_cell.length_b   1.000
_cell.length_c   1.000
_cell.angle_alpha   90.00
_cell.angle_beta   90.00
_cell.angle_gamma   90.00
#
_symmetry.space_group_name_H-M   'P 1'
#
loop_
_entity.id
_entity.type
_entity.pdbx_description
1 polymer ?
#
loop_
_entity_poly.entity_id
_entity_poly.type
_entity_poly.pdbx_seq_one_letter_code
_entity_poly.pdbx_strand_id
1 'polypeptide(L)'
;TNGKSQGVVPFLKVVNDTAVAVNQGGKRKGAVCAYLETWHMDIEEFIELRKNTGDDRRRTHDMNTANWIPDLFMKRVFDDGPWTLFSPSEVPDLHDLTGKAFQERYEYYEALTEYPGKIKLFKTIQAKDLWRKMLSMLFETGHPWLTFKDPCNLRSPQQH
;
A
#
# COMPACT_ATOMS: atom_id res chain seq x y z
N THR A 1 6.25 6.03 23.91
CA THR A 1 4.87 6.10 24.44
C THR A 1 4.25 4.72 24.32
N ASN A 2 3.59 4.18 25.36
CA ASN A 2 2.96 2.84 25.31
C ASN A 2 1.68 2.78 24.43
N GLY A 3 1.62 3.58 23.36
CA GLY A 3 0.47 3.65 22.46
C GLY A 3 0.64 2.74 21.24
N LYS A 4 -0.44 2.13 20.77
CA LYS A 4 -0.48 1.42 19.48
C LYS A 4 -0.67 2.44 18.34
N SER A 5 0.07 2.25 17.24
CA SER A 5 -0.12 3.05 16.02
C SER A 5 -1.56 2.96 15.54
N GLN A 6 -2.08 4.06 14.99
CA GLN A 6 -3.41 4.12 14.38
C GLN A 6 -3.38 3.76 12.88
N GLY A 7 -2.23 3.30 12.38
CA GLY A 7 -2.01 3.01 10.96
C GLY A 7 -1.90 4.28 10.12
N VAL A 8 -1.87 4.11 8.80
CA VAL A 8 -1.73 5.22 7.83
C VAL A 8 -3.03 5.99 7.59
N VAL A 9 -4.19 5.36 7.80
CA VAL A 9 -5.50 5.93 7.44
C VAL A 9 -5.79 7.30 8.08
N PRO A 10 -5.57 7.52 9.40
CA PRO A 10 -5.83 8.83 10.00
C PRO A 10 -4.92 9.94 9.45
N PHE A 11 -3.67 9.62 9.12
CA PHE A 11 -2.75 10.59 8.51
C PHE A 11 -3.18 10.94 7.09
N LEU A 12 -3.66 9.97 6.31
CA LEU A 12 -4.21 10.22 4.98
C LEU A 12 -5.48 11.09 5.05
N LYS A 13 -6.29 10.97 6.11
CA LYS A 13 -7.43 11.87 6.33
C LYS A 13 -6.99 13.33 6.53
N VAL A 14 -5.91 13.58 7.26
CA VAL A 14 -5.33 14.93 7.42
C VAL A 14 -4.85 15.48 6.07
N VAL A 15 -4.22 14.63 5.24
CA VAL A 15 -3.78 15.01 3.89
C VAL A 15 -4.98 15.33 2.98
N ASN A 16 -6.05 14.54 3.05
CA ASN A 16 -7.31 14.80 2.34
C ASN A 16 -7.84 16.21 2.67
N ASP A 17 -7.93 16.53 3.96
CA ASP A 17 -8.51 17.80 4.41
C ASP A 17 -7.60 18.99 4.04
N THR A 18 -6.29 18.76 3.99
CA THR A 18 -5.32 19.72 3.45
C THR A 18 -5.55 19.95 1.95
N ALA A 19 -5.79 18.91 1.15
CA ALA A 19 -6.07 19.05 -0.28
C ALA A 19 -7.35 19.86 -0.54
N VAL A 20 -8.38 19.71 0.31
CA VAL A 20 -9.62 20.50 0.28
C VAL A 20 -9.35 21.96 0.64
N ALA A 21 -8.52 22.22 1.65
CA ALA A 21 -8.16 23.59 2.04
C ALA A 21 -7.36 24.32 0.96
N VAL A 22 -6.48 23.62 0.23
CA VAL A 22 -5.65 24.17 -0.85
C VAL A 22 -6.39 24.10 -2.20
N ASN A 23 -7.52 24.80 -2.31
CA ASN A 23 -8.41 24.74 -3.47
C ASN A 23 -8.27 25.91 -4.48
N GLN A 24 -7.13 26.60 -4.49
CA GLN A 24 -6.83 27.75 -5.40
C GLN A 24 -8.00 28.73 -5.60
N GLY A 25 -8.76 29.04 -4.54
CA GLY A 25 -9.92 29.94 -4.62
C GLY A 25 -11.03 29.43 -5.55
N GLY A 26 -11.20 28.11 -5.65
CA GLY A 26 -12.20 27.44 -6.48
C GLY A 26 -11.82 27.25 -7.95
N LYS A 27 -10.69 27.80 -8.43
CA LYS A 27 -10.27 27.66 -9.84
C LYS A 27 -9.69 26.27 -10.16
N ARG A 28 -8.99 25.65 -9.21
CA ARG A 28 -8.40 24.32 -9.38
C ARG A 28 -8.34 23.61 -8.02
N LYS A 29 -8.96 22.44 -7.94
CA LYS A 29 -8.82 21.59 -6.75
C LYS A 29 -7.35 21.21 -6.56
N GLY A 30 -6.86 21.31 -5.32
CA GLY A 30 -5.60 20.67 -4.94
C GLY A 30 -5.70 19.18 -5.25
N ALA A 31 -4.66 18.62 -5.85
CA ALA A 31 -4.61 17.20 -6.20
C ALA A 31 -3.39 16.59 -5.52
N VAL A 32 -3.66 15.59 -4.68
CA VAL A 32 -2.64 14.80 -4.00
C VAL A 32 -2.91 13.33 -4.30
N CYS A 33 -1.85 12.55 -4.46
CA CYS A 33 -1.95 11.10 -4.64
C CYS A 33 -1.06 10.42 -3.59
N ALA A 34 -1.66 9.53 -2.79
CA ALA A 34 -0.89 8.65 -1.90
C ALA A 34 -0.56 7.35 -2.63
N TYR A 35 0.69 6.92 -2.51
CA TYR A 35 1.16 5.62 -2.98
C TYR A 35 1.41 4.72 -1.78
N LEU A 36 0.97 3.46 -1.85
CA LEU A 36 1.27 2.45 -0.83
C LEU A 36 1.72 1.15 -1.49
N GLU A 37 2.73 0.50 -0.93
CA GLU A 37 3.18 -0.80 -1.42
C GLU A 37 2.29 -1.95 -0.95
N THR A 38 2.15 -2.97 -1.79
CA THR A 38 1.18 -4.07 -1.58
C THR A 38 1.47 -4.94 -0.35
N TRP A 39 2.70 -4.90 0.20
CA TRP A 39 3.08 -5.63 1.41
C TRP A 39 2.75 -4.88 2.71
N HIS A 40 2.31 -3.63 2.64
CA HIS A 40 2.07 -2.84 3.84
C HIS A 40 0.88 -3.39 4.65
N MET A 41 0.99 -3.46 5.98
CA MET A 41 -0.05 -3.99 6.89
C MET A 41 -1.44 -3.35 6.68
N ASP A 42 -1.47 -2.06 6.40
CA ASP A 42 -2.71 -1.31 6.20
C ASP A 42 -3.25 -1.37 4.75
N ILE A 43 -2.69 -2.19 3.84
CA ILE A 43 -3.09 -2.22 2.42
C ILE A 43 -4.59 -2.50 2.25
N GLU A 44 -5.17 -3.40 3.04
CA GLU A 44 -6.57 -3.77 2.93
C GLU A 44 -7.53 -2.62 3.28
N GLU A 45 -7.11 -1.71 4.15
CA GLU A 45 -7.86 -0.50 4.51
C GLU A 45 -7.58 0.62 3.49
N PHE A 46 -6.33 0.73 3.02
CA PHE A 46 -5.91 1.72 2.04
C PHE A 46 -6.69 1.62 0.73
N ILE A 47 -6.92 0.42 0.22
CA ILE A 47 -7.67 0.22 -1.04
C ILE A 47 -9.15 0.60 -0.92
N GLU A 48 -9.68 0.75 0.30
CA GLU A 48 -11.09 1.10 0.55
C GLU A 48 -11.32 2.60 0.79
N LEU A 49 -10.25 3.42 0.80
CA LEU A 49 -10.31 4.82 1.21
C LEU A 49 -11.29 5.68 0.40
N ARG A 50 -11.60 5.30 -0.84
CA ARG A 50 -12.51 6.05 -1.72
C ARG A 50 -13.92 5.44 -1.85
N LYS A 51 -14.24 4.40 -1.08
CA LYS A 51 -15.60 3.83 -1.05
C LYS A 51 -16.60 4.87 -0.55
N ASN A 52 -17.77 4.93 -1.19
CA ASN A 52 -18.87 5.81 -0.78
C ASN A 52 -19.63 5.32 0.46
N THR A 53 -19.35 4.10 0.93
CA THR A 53 -20.02 3.47 2.07
C THR A 53 -19.02 3.16 3.20
N GLY A 54 -19.55 2.98 4.42
CA GLY A 54 -18.78 2.70 5.63
C GLY A 54 -18.56 3.94 6.50
N ASP A 55 -17.53 3.90 7.36
CA ASP A 55 -17.20 5.03 8.25
C ASP A 55 -16.49 6.15 7.49
N ASP A 56 -17.19 7.27 7.30
CA ASP A 56 -16.71 8.46 6.59
C ASP A 56 -15.42 9.05 7.19
N ARG A 57 -15.19 8.86 8.49
CA ARG A 57 -13.94 9.31 9.16
C ARG A 57 -12.70 8.60 8.63
N ARG A 58 -12.90 7.46 7.95
CA ARG A 58 -11.87 6.61 7.35
C ARG A 58 -11.92 6.66 5.82
N ARG A 59 -12.50 7.72 5.24
CA ARG A 59 -12.58 7.97 3.80
C ARG A 59 -11.81 9.21 3.39
N THR A 60 -11.29 9.20 2.17
CA THR A 60 -10.50 10.30 1.60
C THR A 60 -10.94 10.56 0.15
N HIS A 61 -12.15 11.10 0.00
CA HIS A 61 -12.78 11.32 -1.31
C HIS A 61 -12.07 12.35 -2.20
N ASP A 62 -11.35 13.31 -1.59
CA ASP A 62 -10.72 14.45 -2.25
C ASP A 62 -9.24 14.22 -2.58
N MET A 63 -8.70 13.05 -2.29
CA MET A 63 -7.37 12.64 -2.74
C MET A 63 -7.43 11.39 -3.63
N ASN A 64 -6.40 11.24 -4.44
CA ASN A 64 -6.19 10.03 -5.25
C ASN A 64 -5.34 9.03 -4.45
N THR A 65 -5.48 7.76 -4.80
CA THR A 65 -4.70 6.65 -4.23
C THR A 65 -4.13 5.77 -5.35
N ALA A 66 -2.93 5.26 -5.13
CA ALA A 66 -2.26 4.34 -6.05
C ALA A 66 -1.60 3.22 -5.25
N ASN A 67 -1.65 2.00 -5.76
CA ASN A 67 -0.90 0.88 -5.21
C ASN A 67 0.37 0.66 -6.03
N TRP A 68 1.51 0.63 -5.33
CA TRP A 68 2.85 0.42 -5.86
C TRP A 68 3.21 -1.06 -5.75
N ILE A 69 2.94 -1.80 -6.82
CA ILE A 69 2.90 -3.27 -6.86
C ILE A 69 4.28 -3.81 -7.27
N PRO A 70 4.96 -4.61 -6.42
CA PRO A 70 6.17 -5.33 -6.82
C PRO A 70 5.81 -6.51 -7.73
N ASP A 71 6.70 -6.88 -8.65
CA ASP A 71 6.50 -8.01 -9.56
C ASP A 71 6.33 -9.32 -8.78
N LEU A 72 6.99 -9.45 -7.61
CA LEU A 72 6.84 -10.59 -6.72
C LEU A 72 5.38 -10.84 -6.31
N PHE A 73 4.60 -9.78 -6.04
CA PHE A 73 3.19 -9.93 -5.69
C PHE A 73 2.42 -10.58 -6.85
N MET A 74 2.67 -10.14 -8.08
CA MET A 74 2.02 -10.73 -9.25
C MET A 74 2.43 -12.18 -9.46
N LYS A 75 3.71 -12.54 -9.23
CA LYS A 75 4.14 -13.95 -9.23
C LYS A 75 3.33 -14.77 -8.23
N ARG A 76 3.19 -14.29 -6.98
CA ARG A 76 2.38 -14.96 -5.94
C ARG A 76 0.90 -15.07 -6.33
N VAL A 77 0.33 -14.09 -7.03
CA VAL A 77 -1.05 -14.20 -7.56
C VAL A 77 -1.17 -15.30 -8.61
N PHE A 78 -0.21 -15.41 -9.54
CA PHE A 78 -0.22 -16.42 -10.60
C PHE A 78 0.00 -17.84 -10.05
N ASP A 79 0.87 -17.96 -9.05
CA ASP A 79 1.23 -19.24 -8.43
C ASP A 79 0.24 -19.68 -7.32
N ASP A 80 -0.86 -18.93 -7.12
CA ASP A 80 -1.85 -19.15 -6.05
C ASP A 80 -1.20 -19.20 -4.65
N GLY A 81 -0.17 -18.38 -4.45
CA GLY A 81 0.67 -18.38 -3.26
C GLY A 81 0.22 -17.38 -2.18
N PRO A 82 0.77 -17.55 -0.95
CA PRO A 82 0.53 -16.62 0.13
C PRO A 82 1.24 -15.28 -0.11
N TRP A 83 0.74 -14.25 0.55
CA TRP A 83 1.33 -12.92 0.63
C TRP A 83 1.34 -12.46 2.08
N THR A 84 2.49 -12.03 2.56
CA THR A 84 2.67 -11.54 3.92
C THR A 84 2.67 -10.02 3.98
N LEU A 85 1.82 -9.48 4.84
CA LEU A 85 1.74 -8.07 5.16
C LEU A 85 2.58 -7.76 6.39
N PHE A 86 3.32 -6.67 6.36
CA PHE A 86 4.25 -6.27 7.41
C PHE A 86 4.01 -4.85 7.90
N SER A 87 4.33 -4.59 9.17
CA SER A 87 4.55 -3.23 9.66
C SER A 87 5.90 -2.72 9.17
N PRO A 88 6.02 -1.52 8.56
CA PRO A 88 7.32 -0.97 8.14
C PRO A 88 8.35 -0.87 9.27
N SER A 89 7.92 -0.81 10.53
CA SER A 89 8.82 -0.83 11.69
C SER A 89 9.59 -2.14 11.85
N GLU A 90 9.03 -3.25 11.36
CA GLU A 90 9.67 -4.59 11.40
C GLU A 90 10.54 -4.84 10.16
N VAL A 91 10.25 -4.14 9.05
CA VAL A 91 10.86 -4.35 7.72
C VAL A 91 11.28 -3.01 7.06
N PRO A 92 12.12 -2.19 7.72
CA PRO A 92 12.30 -0.77 7.38
C PRO A 92 12.96 -0.52 6.02
N ASP A 93 13.67 -1.50 5.45
CA ASP A 93 14.44 -1.38 4.21
C ASP A 93 13.65 -1.81 2.95
N LEU A 94 12.46 -2.40 3.09
CA LEU A 94 11.70 -2.87 1.91
C LEU A 94 11.30 -1.75 0.95
N HIS A 95 11.09 -0.53 1.46
CA HIS A 95 10.76 0.64 0.64
C HIS A 95 11.90 1.04 -0.30
N ASP A 96 13.15 0.76 0.07
CA ASP A 96 14.34 1.18 -0.67
C ASP A 96 14.79 0.16 -1.73
N LEU A 97 14.18 -1.02 -1.76
CA LEU A 97 14.57 -2.13 -2.62
C LEU A 97 13.59 -2.33 -3.77
N THR A 98 14.05 -2.82 -4.92
CA THR A 98 13.20 -3.17 -6.07
C THR A 98 13.72 -4.45 -6.75
N GLY A 99 12.89 -5.09 -7.56
CA GLY A 99 13.25 -6.26 -8.36
C GLY A 99 13.78 -7.42 -7.51
N LYS A 100 14.89 -8.00 -7.93
CA LYS A 100 15.48 -9.18 -7.26
C LYS A 100 15.89 -8.90 -5.81
N ALA A 101 16.46 -7.72 -5.52
CA ALA A 101 16.87 -7.35 -4.17
C ALA A 101 15.66 -7.23 -3.23
N PHE A 102 14.56 -6.64 -3.71
CA PHE A 102 13.30 -6.61 -2.96
C PHE A 102 12.79 -8.03 -2.71
N GLN A 103 12.77 -8.88 -3.74
CA GLN A 103 12.27 -10.25 -3.62
C GLN A 103 13.04 -11.06 -2.56
N GLU A 104 14.37 -11.08 -2.64
CA GLU A 104 15.21 -11.81 -1.68
C GLU A 104 15.01 -11.30 -0.25
N ARG A 105 14.91 -9.98 -0.08
CA ARG A 105 14.72 -9.37 1.23
C ARG A 105 13.33 -9.65 1.81
N TYR A 106 12.30 -9.59 0.97
CA TYR A 106 10.93 -9.89 1.35
C TYR A 106 10.78 -11.35 1.80
N GLU A 107 11.30 -12.30 1.01
CA GLU A 107 11.27 -13.73 1.33
C GLU A 107 12.06 -14.05 2.61
N TYR A 108 13.18 -13.36 2.84
CA TYR A 108 13.91 -13.45 4.12
C TYR A 108 13.03 -13.03 5.30
N TYR A 109 12.27 -11.95 5.18
CA TYR A 109 11.36 -11.50 6.24
C TYR A 109 10.18 -12.45 6.45
N GLU A 110 9.64 -13.03 5.37
CA GLU A 110 8.63 -14.09 5.49
C GLU A 110 9.17 -15.27 6.31
N ALA A 111 10.38 -15.75 6.01
CA ALA A 111 11.00 -16.82 6.80
C ALA A 111 11.19 -16.44 8.27
N LEU A 112 11.50 -15.17 8.57
CA LEU A 112 11.60 -14.70 9.95
C LEU A 112 10.28 -14.75 10.73
N THR A 113 9.12 -14.75 10.05
CA THR A 113 7.82 -14.86 10.73
C THR A 113 7.59 -16.23 11.37
N GLU A 114 8.30 -17.27 10.91
CA GLU A 114 8.22 -18.62 11.47
C GLU A 114 8.96 -18.75 12.81
N TYR A 115 9.84 -17.80 13.14
CA TYR A 115 10.63 -17.79 14.36
C TYR A 115 10.00 -16.89 15.43
N PRO A 116 9.60 -17.44 16.60
CA PRO A 116 8.94 -16.68 17.64
C PRO A 116 9.71 -15.41 18.05
N GLY A 117 9.05 -14.26 17.95
CA GLY A 117 9.56 -12.97 18.40
C GLY A 117 10.52 -12.26 17.45
N LYS A 118 10.84 -12.83 16.28
CA LYS A 118 11.66 -12.16 15.26
C LYS A 118 10.91 -11.10 14.47
N ILE A 119 9.70 -11.43 14.01
CA ILE A 119 8.73 -10.47 13.45
C ILE A 119 7.47 -10.55 14.31
N LYS A 120 7.09 -9.44 14.92
CA LYS A 120 5.93 -9.39 15.84
C LYS A 120 4.65 -8.98 15.15
N LEU A 121 4.76 -8.09 14.15
CA LEU A 121 3.63 -7.49 13.47
C LEU A 121 3.63 -7.92 12.00
N PHE A 122 2.94 -9.02 11.72
CA PHE A 122 2.70 -9.51 10.37
C PHE A 122 1.30 -10.12 10.24
N LYS A 123 0.83 -10.26 9.00
CA LYS A 123 -0.40 -10.99 8.65
C LYS A 123 -0.22 -11.67 7.30
N THR A 124 -0.44 -12.97 7.22
CA THR A 124 -0.41 -13.69 5.94
C THR A 124 -1.83 -13.84 5.38
N ILE A 125 -1.97 -13.58 4.08
CA ILE A 125 -3.22 -13.69 3.32
C ILE A 125 -2.96 -14.41 2.00
N GLN A 126 -4.01 -14.76 1.27
CA GLN A 126 -3.85 -15.23 -0.11
C GLN A 126 -3.67 -14.06 -1.07
N ALA A 127 -2.62 -14.11 -1.90
CA ALA A 127 -2.29 -13.02 -2.83
C ALA A 127 -3.47 -12.74 -3.78
N LYS A 128 -4.11 -13.81 -4.26
CA LYS A 128 -5.25 -13.76 -5.18
C LYS A 128 -6.49 -13.10 -4.57
N ASP A 129 -6.70 -13.24 -3.27
CA ASP A 129 -7.84 -12.60 -2.59
C ASP A 129 -7.62 -11.10 -2.45
N LEU A 130 -6.40 -10.67 -2.09
CA LEU A 130 -6.04 -9.25 -2.12
C LEU A 130 -6.16 -8.68 -3.54
N TRP A 131 -5.68 -9.40 -4.54
CA TRP A 131 -5.77 -8.98 -5.94
C TRP A 131 -7.22 -8.80 -6.42
N ARG A 132 -8.10 -9.76 -6.12
CA ARG A 132 -9.54 -9.64 -6.40
C ARG A 132 -10.14 -8.42 -5.71
N LYS A 133 -9.78 -8.18 -4.44
CA LYS A 133 -10.26 -7.01 -3.69
C LYS A 133 -9.79 -5.71 -4.33
N MET A 134 -8.52 -5.61 -4.71
CA MET A 134 -7.95 -4.45 -5.43
C MET A 134 -8.69 -4.17 -6.74
N LEU A 135 -8.90 -5.18 -7.58
CA LEU A 135 -9.63 -5.03 -8.85
C LEU A 135 -11.09 -4.60 -8.62
N SER A 136 -11.72 -5.13 -7.58
CA SER A 136 -13.09 -4.76 -7.22
C SER A 136 -13.19 -3.29 -6.79
N MET A 137 -12.23 -2.81 -6.00
CA MET A 137 -12.17 -1.39 -5.58
C MET A 137 -11.86 -0.46 -6.75
N LEU A 138 -10.95 -0.86 -7.64
CA LEU A 138 -10.66 -0.11 -8.86
C LEU A 138 -11.91 0.03 -9.73
N PHE A 139 -12.69 -1.05 -9.87
CA PHE A 139 -13.95 -1.02 -10.61
C PHE A 139 -15.01 -0.13 -9.93
N GLU A 140 -15.16 -0.23 -8.61
CA GLU A 140 -16.17 0.52 -7.84
C GLU A 140 -15.86 2.03 -7.76
N THR A 141 -14.59 2.40 -7.60
CA THR A 141 -14.20 3.77 -7.22
C THR A 141 -13.25 4.46 -8.20
N GLY A 142 -12.80 3.74 -9.23
CA GLY A 142 -11.70 4.15 -10.11
C GLY A 142 -10.32 4.14 -9.43
N HIS A 143 -10.23 3.62 -8.20
CA HIS A 143 -9.04 3.68 -7.35
C HIS A 143 -8.91 2.42 -6.45
N PRO A 144 -7.72 2.13 -5.92
CA PRO A 144 -6.45 2.79 -6.24
C PRO A 144 -5.98 2.46 -7.66
N TRP A 145 -5.22 3.37 -8.27
CA TRP A 145 -4.54 3.06 -9.53
C TRP A 145 -3.52 1.93 -9.32
N LEU A 146 -3.38 1.08 -10.33
CA LEU A 146 -2.41 -0.01 -10.31
C LEU A 146 -1.13 0.45 -10.99
N THR A 147 -0.05 0.50 -10.23
CA THR A 147 1.26 0.97 -10.70
C THR A 147 2.33 -0.05 -10.35
N PHE A 148 3.22 -0.39 -11.28
CA PHE A 148 4.16 -1.50 -11.11
C PHE A 148 5.56 -0.99 -10.74
N LYS A 149 5.98 -1.29 -9.51
CA LYS A 149 7.21 -0.80 -8.87
C LYS A 149 8.45 -1.13 -9.69
N ASP A 150 8.60 -2.39 -10.05
CA ASP A 150 9.85 -2.89 -10.61
C ASP A 150 10.10 -2.40 -12.04
N PRO A 151 9.11 -2.44 -12.98
CA PRO A 151 9.29 -1.83 -14.29
C PRO A 151 9.60 -0.32 -14.23
N CYS A 152 8.97 0.41 -13.31
CA CYS A 152 9.22 1.84 -13.14
C CYS A 152 10.64 2.14 -12.67
N ASN A 153 11.15 1.41 -11.67
CA ASN A 153 12.48 1.66 -11.13
C ASN A 153 13.59 1.10 -12.02
N LEU A 154 13.44 -0.14 -12.53
CA LEU A 154 14.48 -0.80 -13.32
C LEU A 154 14.76 -0.12 -14.67
N ARG A 155 13.76 0.57 -15.22
CA ARG A 155 13.88 1.28 -16.51
C ARG A 155 14.06 2.78 -16.34
N SER A 156 14.12 3.28 -15.10
CA SER A 156 14.36 4.69 -14.83
C SER A 156 15.81 5.06 -15.15
N PRO A 157 16.07 6.17 -15.86
CA PRO A 157 17.42 6.69 -16.02
C PRO A 157 17.96 7.39 -14.73
N GLN A 158 17.14 7.49 -13.68
CA GLN A 158 17.47 8.21 -12.44
C GLN A 158 18.02 7.28 -11.33
N GLN A 159 18.75 6.23 -11.69
CA GLN A 159 19.30 5.24 -10.73
C GLN A 159 20.61 5.70 -10.05
N HIS A 160 20.97 6.98 -10.16
CA HIS A 160 22.25 7.53 -9.70
C HIS A 160 22.18 8.09 -8.28
#